data_AF-A0A7J5EQV7-F1
#
_entry.id   AF-A0A7J5EQV7-F1
#
_cell.length_a   1.000
_cell.length_b   1.000
_cell.length_c   1.000
_cell.angle_alpha   90.00
_cell.angle_beta   90.00
_cell.angle_gamma   90.00
#
_symmetry.space_group_name_H-M   'P 1'
#
loop_
_entity.id
_entity.type
_entity.pdbx_description
1 polymer ?
#
loop_
_entity_poly.entity_id
_entity_poly.type
_entity_poly.pdbx_seq_one_letter_code
_entity_poly.pdbx_strand_id
1 'polypeptide(L)'
;MAELSIESNGLLETTAIYYNGTQLRGVREILLNLDENGTFDAIMQYKGTDGELYTRNILQDYPDLIVTTEPSFTEEEARSLRLLTLDSDGTLEGTVVALDGVRQEGIVSLYVQISGPPDIKLLGEITYREADGQLTKEGIW
;
A
#
# COMPACT_ATOMS: atom_id res chain seq x y z
N MET A 1 12.88 4.55 -8.47
CA MET A 1 12.16 3.43 -7.83
C MET A 1 10.76 3.94 -7.55
N ALA A 2 9.76 3.07 -7.66
CA ALA A 2 8.38 3.40 -7.39
C ALA A 2 8.15 3.27 -5.88
N GLU A 3 7.58 4.29 -5.27
CA GLU A 3 7.18 4.29 -3.88
C GLU A 3 5.65 4.32 -3.79
N LEU A 4 5.06 3.33 -3.14
CA LEU A 4 3.66 3.31 -2.78
C LEU A 4 3.54 3.40 -1.26
N SER A 5 2.79 4.37 -0.76
CA SER A 5 2.49 4.48 0.67
C SER A 5 0.99 4.48 0.94
N ILE A 6 0.61 3.85 2.05
CA ILE A 6 -0.76 3.76 2.54
C ILE A 6 -0.76 4.21 3.98
N GLU A 7 -1.51 5.26 4.27
CA GLU A 7 -1.64 5.83 5.60
C GLU A 7 -3.07 5.65 6.08
N SER A 8 -3.27 4.98 7.22
CA SER A 8 -4.60 4.66 7.74
C SER A 8 -4.58 4.33 9.23
N ASN A 9 -5.76 4.34 9.86
CA ASN A 9 -6.00 3.82 11.21
C ASN A 9 -7.03 2.68 11.23
N GLY A 10 -7.27 2.04 10.08
CA GLY A 10 -8.21 0.92 9.98
C GLY A 10 -9.61 1.32 9.50
N LEU A 11 -9.85 2.60 9.16
CA LEU A 11 -11.09 3.07 8.56
C LEU A 11 -10.85 3.61 7.15
N LEU A 12 -11.72 3.26 6.20
CA LEU A 12 -11.60 3.73 4.80
C LEU A 12 -11.68 5.26 4.68
N GLU A 13 -12.48 5.91 5.53
CA GLU A 13 -12.67 7.37 5.52
C GLU A 13 -11.39 8.13 5.87
N THR A 14 -10.49 7.48 6.59
CA THR A 14 -9.20 8.01 7.07
C THR A 14 -8.03 7.26 6.43
N THR A 15 -8.24 6.71 5.23
CA THR A 15 -7.18 6.06 4.45
C THR A 15 -6.74 6.98 3.31
N ALA A 16 -5.45 7.32 3.27
CA ALA A 16 -4.82 8.01 2.14
C ALA A 16 -3.79 7.11 1.45
N ILE A 17 -3.75 7.21 0.12
CA ILE A 17 -2.81 6.49 -0.73
C ILE A 17 -1.89 7.51 -1.37
N TYR A 18 -0.59 7.23 -1.38
CA TYR A 18 0.43 8.08 -1.97
C TYR A 18 1.25 7.28 -2.97
N TYR A 19 1.66 7.94 -4.06
CA TYR A 19 2.61 7.40 -5.01
C TYR A 19 3.74 8.42 -5.21
N ASN A 20 4.98 8.00 -4.97
CA ASN A 20 6.17 8.86 -4.98
C ASN A 20 5.95 10.17 -4.19
N GLY A 21 5.48 10.05 -2.95
CA GLY A 21 5.17 11.17 -2.06
C GLY A 21 3.96 12.04 -2.43
N THR A 22 3.23 11.74 -3.51
CA THR A 22 2.06 12.52 -3.94
C THR A 22 0.76 11.79 -3.60
N GLN A 23 -0.16 12.46 -2.90
CA GLN A 23 -1.44 11.85 -2.56
C GLN A 23 -2.31 11.64 -3.79
N LEU A 24 -2.87 10.44 -3.89
CA LEU A 24 -3.73 10.00 -4.98
C LEU A 24 -5.20 10.24 -4.65
N ARG A 25 -5.99 10.50 -5.70
CA ARG A 25 -7.45 10.61 -5.64
C ARG A 25 -8.08 9.65 -6.63
N GLY A 26 -9.25 9.12 -6.27
CA GLY A 26 -10.03 8.26 -7.17
C GLY A 26 -9.52 6.83 -7.27
N VAL A 27 -8.62 6.42 -6.37
CA VAL A 27 -8.28 5.02 -6.11
C VAL A 27 -9.55 4.29 -5.69
N ARG A 28 -9.80 3.13 -6.30
CA ARG A 28 -10.98 2.29 -6.07
C ARG A 28 -10.62 1.01 -5.35
N GLU A 29 -9.53 0.39 -5.78
CA GLU A 29 -9.06 -0.87 -5.24
C GLU A 29 -7.54 -0.89 -5.19
N ILE A 30 -7.01 -1.49 -4.13
CA ILE A 30 -5.60 -1.88 -4.01
C ILE A 30 -5.57 -3.33 -3.57
N LEU A 31 -4.74 -4.11 -4.25
CA LEU A 31 -4.32 -5.44 -3.82
C LEU A 31 -2.79 -5.48 -3.83
N LEU A 32 -2.19 -5.60 -2.65
CA LEU A 32 -0.79 -5.95 -2.49
C LEU A 32 -0.74 -7.40 -2.00
N ASN A 33 -0.04 -8.25 -2.72
CA ASN A 33 0.20 -9.63 -2.34
C ASN A 33 1.65 -9.96 -2.69
N LEU A 34 2.52 -9.84 -1.70
CA LEU A 34 3.95 -10.14 -1.83
C LEU A 34 4.24 -11.35 -0.94
N ASP A 35 4.97 -12.33 -1.44
CA ASP A 35 5.29 -13.55 -0.70
C ASP A 35 6.70 -14.06 -1.07
N GLU A 36 7.44 -14.54 -0.07
CA GLU A 36 8.83 -15.04 -0.21
C GLU A 36 8.97 -16.17 -1.25
N ASN A 37 7.87 -16.86 -1.59
CA ASN A 37 7.84 -17.91 -2.60
C ASN A 37 7.66 -17.39 -4.04
N GLY A 38 7.70 -16.06 -4.24
CA GLY A 38 7.76 -15.43 -5.57
C GLY A 38 6.46 -14.77 -6.04
N THR A 39 5.47 -14.59 -5.16
CA THR A 39 4.29 -13.77 -5.49
C THR A 39 4.66 -12.29 -5.38
N PHE A 40 4.34 -11.50 -6.40
CA PHE A 40 4.62 -10.06 -6.44
C PHE A 40 3.51 -9.31 -7.19
N ASP A 41 2.33 -9.26 -6.58
CA ASP A 41 1.19 -8.53 -7.12
C ASP A 41 1.04 -7.20 -6.38
N ALA A 42 1.09 -6.08 -7.11
CA ALA A 42 0.81 -4.76 -6.58
C ALA A 42 -0.22 -4.05 -7.46
N ILE A 43 -1.45 -4.54 -7.45
CA ILE A 43 -2.51 -4.08 -8.34
C ILE A 43 -3.23 -2.89 -7.75
N MET A 44 -3.37 -1.82 -8.52
CA MET A 44 -4.19 -0.67 -8.19
C MET A 44 -5.19 -0.39 -9.30
N GLN A 45 -6.46 -0.22 -8.91
CA GLN A 45 -7.50 0.32 -9.77
C GLN A 45 -7.79 1.77 -9.40
N TYR A 46 -7.81 2.66 -10.39
CA TYR A 46 -8.08 4.08 -10.18
C TYR A 46 -8.87 4.68 -11.34
N LYS A 47 -9.56 5.78 -11.05
CA LYS A 47 -10.22 6.61 -12.06
C LYS A 47 -9.23 7.66 -12.59
N GLY A 48 -8.99 7.65 -13.90
CA GLY A 48 -8.11 8.60 -14.57
C GLY A 48 -8.70 10.01 -14.68
N THR A 49 -7.88 10.97 -15.08
CA THR A 49 -8.29 12.37 -15.36
C THR A 49 -9.30 12.49 -16.50
N ASP A 50 -9.33 11.51 -17.40
CA ASP A 50 -10.30 11.35 -18.49
C ASP A 50 -11.64 10.74 -18.03
N GLY A 51 -11.69 10.22 -16.81
CA GLY A 51 -12.85 9.60 -16.21
C GLY A 51 -12.96 8.09 -16.40
N GLU A 52 -12.03 7.47 -17.15
CA GLU A 52 -12.00 6.02 -17.37
C GLU A 52 -11.36 5.29 -16.19
N LEU A 53 -11.62 3.98 -16.08
CA LEU A 53 -11.00 3.13 -15.06
C LEU A 53 -9.75 2.44 -15.61
N TYR A 54 -8.68 2.51 -14.83
CA TYR A 54 -7.40 1.90 -15.13
C TYR A 54 -7.03 0.90 -14.04
N THR A 55 -6.47 -0.23 -14.45
CA THR A 55 -5.85 -1.22 -13.57
C THR A 55 -4.38 -1.35 -13.97
N ARG A 56 -3.47 -1.24 -13.01
CA ARG A 56 -2.01 -1.30 -13.21
C ARG A 56 -1.32 -2.08 -12.11
N ASN A 57 -0.17 -2.68 -12.43
CA ASN A 57 0.78 -3.08 -11.39
C ASN A 57 1.58 -1.84 -10.99
N ILE A 58 1.24 -1.22 -9.87
CA ILE A 58 1.71 0.13 -9.51
C ILE A 58 3.20 0.20 -9.19
N LEU A 59 3.85 -0.94 -8.92
CA LEU A 59 5.29 -1.01 -8.66
C LEU A 59 6.12 -1.31 -9.91
N GLN A 60 5.48 -1.72 -11.01
CA GLN A 60 6.15 -2.03 -12.29
C GLN A 60 5.77 -1.05 -13.41
N ASP A 61 4.53 -0.59 -13.40
CA ASP A 61 3.95 0.31 -14.39
C ASP A 61 3.82 1.72 -13.83
N TYR A 62 4.10 2.72 -14.66
CA TYR A 62 3.78 4.10 -14.30
C TYR A 62 2.26 4.33 -14.36
N PRO A 63 1.65 4.96 -13.33
CA PRO A 63 0.22 5.25 -13.32
C PRO A 63 -0.10 6.48 -14.18
N ASP A 64 -0.23 6.27 -15.49
CA ASP A 64 -0.67 7.31 -16.41
C ASP A 64 -2.06 7.85 -16.04
N LEU A 65 -2.27 9.15 -16.29
CA LEU A 65 -3.56 9.84 -16.10
C LEU A 65 -4.10 9.80 -14.66
N ILE A 66 -3.26 9.48 -13.67
CA ILE A 66 -3.70 9.42 -12.27
C ILE A 66 -4.05 10.82 -11.73
N VAL A 67 -5.15 10.89 -10.99
CA VAL A 67 -5.59 12.13 -10.34
C VAL A 67 -4.89 12.26 -9.00
N THR A 68 -4.31 13.43 -8.72
CA THR A 68 -3.67 13.76 -7.45
C THR A 68 -4.50 14.76 -6.64
N THR A 69 -4.17 14.88 -5.36
CA THR A 69 -4.78 15.86 -4.45
C THR A 69 -3.75 16.38 -3.46
N GLU A 70 -4.04 17.52 -2.84
CA GLU A 70 -3.28 17.98 -1.67
C GLU A 70 -3.48 17.03 -0.47
N PRO A 71 -2.51 16.98 0.46
CA PRO A 71 -2.60 16.23 1.70
C PRO A 71 -3.94 16.42 2.41
N SER A 72 -4.64 15.34 2.70
CA SER A 72 -5.98 15.39 3.30
C SER A 72 -5.99 15.47 4.82
N PHE A 73 -4.86 15.16 5.48
CA PHE A 73 -4.77 15.08 6.93
C PHE A 73 -3.95 16.24 7.52
N THR A 74 -4.42 16.76 8.65
CA THR A 74 -3.65 17.67 9.49
C THR A 74 -2.54 16.92 10.23
N GLU A 75 -1.54 17.65 10.73
CA GLU A 75 -0.47 17.06 11.54
C GLU A 75 -0.99 16.32 12.79
N GLU A 76 -2.11 16.76 13.36
CA GLU A 76 -2.71 16.12 14.53
C GLU A 76 -3.40 14.80 14.15
N GLU A 77 -4.13 14.77 13.04
CA GLU A 77 -4.77 13.55 12.53
C GLU A 77 -3.73 12.51 12.13
N ALA A 78 -2.66 12.92 11.42
CA ALA A 78 -1.59 12.04 10.96
C ALA A 78 -0.90 11.28 12.11
N ARG A 79 -0.83 11.85 13.33
CA ARG A 79 -0.27 11.17 14.51
C ARG A 79 -1.04 9.94 14.95
N SER A 80 -2.30 9.82 14.54
CA SER A 80 -3.16 8.68 14.85
C SER A 80 -3.17 7.62 13.75
N LEU A 81 -2.47 7.86 12.65
CA LEU A 81 -2.41 6.97 11.50
C LEU A 81 -1.13 6.13 11.55
N ARG A 82 -1.19 4.93 10.98
CA ARG A 82 -0.02 4.11 10.66
C ARG A 82 0.30 4.27 9.18
N LEU A 83 1.58 4.32 8.86
CA LEU A 83 2.09 4.45 7.49
C LEU A 83 2.76 3.16 7.05
N LEU A 84 2.18 2.47 6.07
CA LEU A 84 2.85 1.43 5.30
C LEU A 84 3.51 2.07 4.08
N THR A 85 4.77 1.74 3.79
CA THR A 85 5.48 2.18 2.59
C THR A 85 6.18 1.00 1.91
N LEU A 86 6.02 0.89 0.60
CA LEU A 86 6.76 -0.02 -0.27
C LEU A 86 7.61 0.81 -1.23
N ASP A 87 8.92 0.67 -1.16
CA ASP A 87 9.87 1.23 -2.13
C ASP A 87 10.44 0.09 -2.97
N SER A 88 10.24 0.14 -4.29
CA SER A 88 10.48 -1.01 -5.17
C SER A 88 11.07 -0.59 -6.53
N ASP A 89 11.92 -1.46 -7.08
CA ASP A 89 12.35 -1.41 -8.48
C ASP A 89 11.46 -2.26 -9.42
N GLY A 90 10.40 -2.87 -8.88
CA GLY A 90 9.48 -3.74 -9.59
C GLY A 90 9.76 -5.24 -9.42
N THR A 91 10.73 -5.64 -8.59
CA THR A 91 10.95 -7.04 -8.20
C THR A 91 10.84 -7.25 -6.69
N LEU A 92 10.62 -8.49 -6.27
CA LEU A 92 10.51 -8.85 -4.86
C LEU A 92 11.84 -8.56 -4.10
N GLU A 93 12.98 -8.90 -4.71
CA GLU A 93 14.31 -8.70 -4.13
C GLU A 93 14.69 -7.23 -4.00
N GLY A 94 14.20 -6.39 -4.91
CA GLY A 94 14.41 -4.95 -4.91
C GLY A 94 13.33 -4.16 -4.14
N THR A 95 12.45 -4.84 -3.40
CA THR A 95 11.39 -4.20 -2.63
C THR A 95 11.73 -4.10 -1.15
N VAL A 96 11.58 -2.89 -0.60
CA VAL A 96 11.71 -2.58 0.82
C VAL A 96 10.34 -2.21 1.36
N VAL A 97 9.95 -2.81 2.49
CA VAL A 97 8.73 -2.44 3.22
C VAL A 97 9.11 -1.72 4.50
N ALA A 98 8.42 -0.64 4.80
CA ALA A 98 8.54 0.10 6.05
C ALA A 98 7.16 0.32 6.69
N LEU A 99 7.12 0.26 8.02
CA LEU A 99 5.98 0.63 8.85
C LEU A 99 6.40 1.82 9.72
N ASP A 100 5.65 2.92 9.65
CA ASP A 100 5.90 4.17 10.38
C ASP A 100 7.33 4.69 10.22
N GLY A 101 7.86 4.56 8.99
CA GLY A 101 9.23 4.95 8.64
C GLY A 101 10.32 3.98 9.14
N VAL A 102 9.95 2.90 9.81
CA VAL A 102 10.87 1.84 10.25
C VAL A 102 10.85 0.70 9.25
N ARG A 103 12.00 0.43 8.63
CA ARG A 103 12.19 -0.72 7.72
C ARG A 103 11.90 -2.03 8.45
N GLN A 104 11.10 -2.88 7.82
CA GLN A 104 10.76 -4.20 8.30
C GLN A 104 11.69 -5.24 7.69
N GLU A 105 12.25 -6.11 8.53
CA GLU A 105 13.18 -7.17 8.12
C GLU A 105 12.52 -8.54 8.27
N GLY A 106 12.99 -9.53 7.51
CA GLY A 106 12.50 -10.91 7.63
C GLY A 106 11.05 -11.11 7.16
N ILE A 107 10.53 -10.24 6.32
CA ILE A 107 9.16 -10.35 5.79
C ILE A 107 9.05 -11.62 4.94
N VAL A 108 8.05 -12.43 5.30
CA VAL A 108 7.67 -13.64 4.59
C VAL A 108 6.53 -13.36 3.64
N SER A 109 5.54 -12.57 4.09
CA SER A 109 4.46 -12.14 3.21
C SER A 109 3.85 -10.81 3.66
N LEU A 110 3.31 -10.08 2.69
CA LEU A 110 2.54 -8.86 2.87
C LEU A 110 1.25 -8.99 2.07
N TYR A 111 0.12 -8.89 2.75
CA TYR A 111 -1.20 -8.86 2.14
C TYR A 111 -1.92 -7.56 2.51
N VAL A 112 -2.30 -6.79 1.50
CA VAL A 112 -3.13 -5.60 1.68
C VAL A 112 -4.27 -5.64 0.67
N GLN A 113 -5.50 -5.50 1.16
CA GLN A 113 -6.68 -5.34 0.33
C GLN A 113 -7.48 -4.13 0.77
N ILE A 114 -7.66 -3.19 -0.15
CA ILE A 114 -8.47 -1.99 0.05
C ILE A 114 -9.50 -1.97 -1.08
N SER A 115 -10.78 -1.91 -0.75
CA SER A 115 -11.86 -1.76 -1.73
C SER A 115 -13.03 -0.97 -1.15
N GLY A 116 -13.65 -0.14 -2.00
CA GLY A 116 -14.83 0.65 -1.64
C GLY A 116 -16.17 -0.10 -1.86
N PRO A 117 -17.31 0.58 -1.66
CA PRO A 117 -18.63 0.01 -1.89
C PRO A 117 -18.80 -0.59 -3.30
N PRO A 118 -19.53 -1.73 -3.45
CA PRO A 118 -20.35 -2.39 -2.44
C PRO A 118 -19.60 -3.33 -1.49
N ASP A 119 -18.37 -3.73 -1.81
CA ASP A 119 -17.55 -4.65 -1.02
C ASP A 119 -16.46 -3.87 -0.28
N ILE A 120 -16.85 -3.23 0.83
CA ILE A 120 -15.94 -2.45 1.67
C ILE A 120 -14.96 -3.39 2.36
N LYS A 121 -13.67 -3.26 2.03
CA LYS A 121 -12.58 -3.97 2.71
C LYS A 121 -11.42 -3.02 2.97
N LEU A 122 -10.86 -3.12 4.15
CA LEU A 122 -9.56 -2.59 4.50
C LEU A 122 -8.89 -3.64 5.37
N LEU A 123 -7.99 -4.39 4.78
CA LEU A 123 -7.22 -5.43 5.46
C LEU A 123 -5.76 -5.20 5.12
N GLY A 124 -4.92 -5.16 6.14
CA GLY A 124 -3.47 -5.11 5.99
C GLY A 124 -2.87 -6.10 6.97
N GLU A 125 -2.14 -7.07 6.48
CA GLU A 125 -1.49 -8.11 7.26
C GLU A 125 -0.05 -8.29 6.78
N ILE A 126 0.87 -8.36 7.72
CA ILE A 126 2.28 -8.64 7.45
C ILE A 126 2.68 -9.88 8.25
N THR A 127 3.41 -10.78 7.61
CA THR A 127 3.99 -11.96 8.24
C THR A 127 5.50 -11.85 8.16
N TYR A 128 6.17 -12.02 9.29
CA TYR A 128 7.63 -11.98 9.38
C TYR A 128 8.17 -13.21 10.09
N ARG A 129 9.44 -13.49 9.79
CA ARG A 129 10.22 -14.56 10.40
C ARG A 129 11.07 -13.99 11.52
N GLU A 130 10.81 -14.47 12.73
CA GLU A 130 11.55 -14.11 13.94
C GLU A 130 12.97 -14.69 13.94
N ALA A 131 13.81 -14.19 14.85
CA ALA A 131 15.19 -14.67 15.01
C ALA A 131 15.28 -16.17 15.39
N ASP A 132 14.24 -16.73 16.02
CA ASP A 132 14.15 -18.14 16.36
C ASP A 132 13.54 -19.01 15.23
N GLY A 133 13.20 -18.39 14.09
CA GLY A 133 12.62 -19.02 12.92
C GLY A 133 11.10 -19.17 12.96
N GLN A 134 10.42 -18.76 14.04
CA GLN A 134 8.96 -18.73 14.10
C GLN A 134 8.38 -17.68 13.16
N LEU A 135 7.13 -17.90 12.75
CA LEU A 135 6.38 -16.95 11.93
C LEU A 135 5.39 -16.20 12.82
N THR A 136 5.49 -14.87 12.79
CA THR A 136 4.55 -13.97 13.46
C THR A 136 3.73 -13.25 12.39
N LYS A 137 2.41 -13.19 12.58
CA LYS A 137 1.48 -12.46 11.72
C LYS A 137 0.83 -11.35 12.53
N GLU A 138 0.83 -10.14 12.00
CA GLU A 138 0.21 -8.98 12.64
C GLU A 138 -0.64 -8.17 11.66
N GLY A 139 -1.62 -7.46 12.21
CA GLY A 139 -2.39 -6.44 11.48
C GLY A 139 -1.59 -5.14 11.38
N ILE A 140 -1.67 -4.49 10.22
CA ILE A 140 -1.00 -3.21 9.97
C ILE A 140 -1.74 -2.05 10.67
N TRP A 141 -3.07 -2.11 10.67
CA TRP A 141 -3.98 -1.13 11.29
C TRP A 141 -4.89 -1.78 12.32
#